data_AF-X6CLL5-F1
#
_entry.id   AF-X6CLL5-F1
#
_cell.length_a   1.000
_cell.length_b   1.000
_cell.length_c   1.000
_cell.angle_alpha   90.00
_cell.angle_beta   90.00
_cell.angle_gamma   90.00
#
_symmetry.space_group_name_H-M   'P 1'
#
loop_
_entity.id
_entity.type
_entity.pdbx_description
1 polymer ?
#
loop_
_entity_poly.entity_id
_entity_poly.type
_entity_poly.pdbx_seq_one_letter_code
_entity_poly.pdbx_strand_id
1 'polypeptide(L)'
;MWLVLKNVRKTDARTWHYRRRLPRDVAPPLGRGEFKRLLGSTEREALRNYPKVNGEFERLVAETRRRSGGADLSSVTPMELHRLAELRAQELE
;
A
#
# COMPACT_ATOMS: atom_id res chain seq x y z
N MET A 1 -8.49 -2.85 -28.02
CA MET A 1 -8.72 -2.77 -26.56
C MET A 1 -7.40 -2.34 -25.92
N TRP A 2 -7.29 -1.16 -25.31
CA TRP A 2 -6.02 -0.66 -24.75
C TRP A 2 -5.99 -0.96 -23.24
N LEU A 3 -5.05 -1.81 -22.79
CA LEU A 3 -4.85 -2.12 -21.38
C LEU A 3 -4.06 -0.97 -20.73
N VAL A 4 -4.74 -0.12 -19.96
CA VAL A 4 -4.07 0.93 -19.17
C VAL A 4 -3.48 0.31 -17.92
N LEU A 5 -2.16 0.15 -17.89
CA LEU A 5 -1.48 -0.26 -16.67
C LEU A 5 -1.57 0.86 -15.62
N LYS A 6 -2.31 0.62 -14.54
CA LYS A 6 -2.45 1.57 -13.44
C LYS A 6 -1.11 1.74 -12.72
N ASN A 7 -0.80 2.96 -12.28
CA ASN A 7 0.41 3.27 -11.49
C ASN A 7 1.72 3.01 -12.24
N VAL A 8 1.67 2.99 -13.57
CA VAL A 8 2.85 2.87 -14.43
C VAL A 8 3.14 4.20 -15.08
N ARG A 9 4.41 4.63 -15.02
CA ARG A 9 4.91 5.84 -15.65
C ARG A 9 6.01 5.48 -16.63
N LYS A 10 5.87 5.94 -17.87
CA LYS A 10 6.93 5.87 -18.88
C LYS A 10 7.89 7.03 -18.66
N THR A 11 9.18 6.73 -18.60
CA THR A 11 10.26 7.71 -18.54
C THR A 11 10.71 8.07 -19.96
N ASP A 12 11.32 9.25 -20.11
CA ASP A 12 11.80 9.78 -21.40
C ASP A 12 12.78 8.83 -22.09
N ALA A 13 13.61 8.13 -21.31
CA ALA A 13 14.49 7.03 -21.72
C ALA A 13 13.75 5.73 -22.14
N ARG A 14 12.46 5.81 -22.52
CA ARG A 14 11.61 4.71 -22.99
C ARG A 14 11.42 3.54 -22.01
N THR A 15 11.82 3.73 -20.75
CA THR A 15 11.68 2.75 -19.68
C THR A 15 10.35 2.89 -18.95
N TRP A 16 9.85 1.80 -18.39
CA TRP A 16 8.59 1.72 -17.69
C TRP A 16 8.86 1.53 -16.20
N HIS A 17 8.25 2.39 -15.39
CA HIS A 17 8.39 2.35 -13.94
C HIS A 17 7.03 2.20 -13.28
N TYR A 18 6.92 1.25 -12.36
CA TYR A 18 5.82 1.21 -11.40
C TYR A 18 6.10 2.24 -10.31
N ARG A 19 5.19 3.20 -10.13
CA ARG A 19 5.27 4.25 -9.12
C ARG A 19 3.95 4.33 -8.38
N ARG A 20 3.96 3.97 -7.10
CA ARG A 20 2.79 4.06 -6.24
C ARG A 20 3.18 4.67 -4.91
N ARG A 21 2.38 5.63 -4.45
CA ARG A 21 2.54 6.23 -3.12
C ARG A 21 2.18 5.18 -2.07
N LEU A 22 3.02 5.04 -1.05
CA LEU A 22 2.75 4.15 0.08
C LEU A 22 1.67 4.77 0.98
N PRO A 23 0.80 3.95 1.59
CA PRO A 23 -0.16 4.42 2.60
C PRO A 23 0.54 5.16 3.75
N ARG A 24 -0.12 6.14 4.36
CA ARG A 24 0.43 6.93 5.48
C ARG A 24 0.81 6.08 6.69
N ASP A 25 0.16 4.94 6.86
CA ASP A 25 0.40 3.96 7.91
C ASP A 25 1.68 3.13 7.67
N VAL A 26 2.04 2.94 6.39
CA VAL A 26 3.12 2.06 5.95
C VAL A 26 4.38 2.85 5.58
N ALA A 27 4.25 4.13 5.20
CA ALA A 27 5.38 4.99 4.84
C ALA A 27 6.36 5.28 6.01
N PRO A 28 5.91 5.59 7.23
CA PRO A 28 6.80 5.82 8.38
C PRO A 28 7.68 4.60 8.73
N PRO A 29 7.13 3.38 8.91
CA PRO A 29 7.96 2.22 9.28
C PRO A 29 8.91 1.78 8.16
N LEU A 30 8.63 2.11 6.90
CA LEU A 30 9.52 1.83 5.77
C LEU A 30 10.54 2.95 5.48
N GLY A 31 10.41 4.11 6.13
CA GLY A 31 11.25 5.29 5.86
C GLY A 31 11.16 5.80 4.42
N ARG A 32 10.12 5.42 3.66
CA ARG A 32 9.95 5.74 2.24
C ARG A 32 8.48 6.02 1.94
N GLY A 33 8.21 7.14 1.26
CA GLY A 33 6.84 7.55 0.90
C GLY A 33 6.34 7.03 -0.45
N GLU A 34 7.25 6.54 -1.31
CA GLU A 34 6.92 6.03 -2.65
C GLU A 34 7.59 4.68 -2.88
N PHE A 35 6.81 3.75 -3.45
CA PHE A 35 7.32 2.51 -4.00
C PHE A 35 7.59 2.70 -5.49
N LYS A 36 8.88 2.74 -5.85
CA LYS A 36 9.36 2.87 -7.24
C LYS A 36 10.06 1.58 -7.65
N ARG A 37 9.60 0.95 -8.73
CA ARG A 37 10.27 -0.21 -9.35
C ARG A 37 10.30 -0.14 -10.87
N LEU A 38 11.39 -0.62 -11.45
CA LEU A 38 11.53 -0.77 -12.90
C LEU A 38 10.72 -1.98 -13.36
N LEU A 39 9.88 -1.77 -14.38
CA LEU A 39 9.09 -2.82 -15.02
C LEU A 39 9.74 -3.35 -16.30
N GLY A 40 10.58 -2.54 -16.96
CA GLY A 40 11.36 -2.94 -18.14
C GLY A 40 11.54 -1.80 -19.13
N SER A 41 12.22 -2.07 -20.23
CA SER A 41 12.45 -1.11 -21.33
C SER A 41 11.44 -1.24 -22.46
N THR A 42 10.67 -2.33 -22.48
CA THR A 42 9.61 -2.57 -23.46
C THR A 42 8.24 -2.66 -22.81
N GLU A 43 7.19 -2.36 -23.59
CA GLU A 43 5.80 -2.48 -23.12
C GLU A 43 5.45 -3.94 -22.77
N ARG A 44 5.93 -4.90 -23.56
CA ARG A 44 5.73 -6.34 -23.32
C ARG A 44 6.35 -6.80 -22.00
N GLU A 45 7.58 -6.36 -21.69
CA GLU A 45 8.19 -6.64 -20.39
C GLU A 45 7.40 -5.98 -19.26
N ALA A 46 6.94 -4.74 -19.46
CA ALA A 46 6.18 -4.04 -18.45
C ALA A 46 4.86 -4.75 -18.12
N LEU A 47 4.13 -5.21 -19.14
CA LEU A 47 2.91 -6.01 -18.99
C LEU A 47 3.18 -7.32 -18.24
N ARG A 48 4.29 -8.00 -18.54
CA ARG A 48 4.67 -9.25 -17.87
C ARG A 48 5.08 -9.06 -16.42
N ASN A 49 5.83 -7.99 -16.13
CA ASN A 49 6.37 -7.72 -14.80
C ASN A 49 5.37 -6.99 -13.89
N TYR A 50 4.37 -6.32 -14.45
CA TYR A 50 3.35 -5.59 -13.70
C TYR A 50 2.68 -6.40 -12.59
N PRO A 51 2.08 -7.58 -12.84
CA PRO A 51 1.39 -8.33 -11.79
C PRO A 51 2.34 -8.78 -10.67
N LYS A 52 3.60 -9.08 -11.02
CA LYS A 52 4.63 -9.45 -10.04
C LYS A 52 4.94 -8.28 -9.11
N VAL A 53 5.24 -7.11 -9.67
CA VAL A 53 5.59 -5.91 -8.90
C VAL A 53 4.39 -5.39 -8.10
N ASN A 54 3.18 -5.48 -8.64
CA ASN A 54 1.97 -5.14 -7.90
C ASN A 54 1.77 -6.09 -6.70
N GLY A 55 1.95 -7.40 -6.89
CA GLY A 55 1.90 -8.37 -5.79
C GLY A 55 2.98 -8.14 -4.73
N GLU A 56 4.20 -7.75 -5.13
CA GLU A 56 5.25 -7.35 -4.20
C GLU A 56 4.85 -6.12 -3.37
N PHE A 57 4.24 -5.11 -4.00
CA PHE A 57 3.71 -3.95 -3.28
C PHE A 57 2.63 -4.35 -2.27
N GLU A 58 1.68 -5.19 -2.68
CA GLU A 58 0.59 -5.63 -1.79
C GLU A 58 1.13 -6.46 -0.61
N ARG A 59 2.09 -7.36 -0.86
CA ARG A 59 2.77 -8.13 0.18
C ARG A 59 3.52 -7.22 1.14
N LEU A 60 4.26 -6.24 0.63
CA LEU A 60 4.99 -5.27 1.45
C LEU A 60 4.04 -4.50 2.37
N VAL A 61 2.95 -3.96 1.81
CA VAL A 61 1.93 -3.26 2.60
C VAL A 61 1.30 -4.18 3.65
N ALA A 62 0.94 -5.40 3.27
CA ALA A 62 0.33 -6.36 4.20
C ALA A 62 1.31 -6.84 5.29
N GLU A 63 2.60 -6.99 4.99
CA GLU A 63 3.62 -7.36 5.96
C GLU A 63 3.92 -6.21 6.91
N THR A 64 4.10 -5.00 6.38
CA THR A 64 4.28 -3.81 7.22
C THR A 64 3.08 -3.59 8.11
N ARG A 65 1.86 -3.73 7.59
CA ARG A 65 0.64 -3.61 8.39
C ARG A 65 0.51 -4.71 9.45
N ARG A 66 1.02 -5.92 9.18
CA ARG A 66 1.09 -7.00 10.19
C ARG A 66 2.13 -6.73 11.27
N ARG A 67 3.29 -6.18 10.92
CA ARG A 67 4.35 -5.79 11.87
C ARG A 67 3.95 -4.58 12.70
N SER A 68 3.37 -3.56 12.06
CA SER A 68 2.72 -2.43 12.71
C SER A 68 1.45 -2.86 13.44
N GLY A 69 0.86 -4.02 13.14
CA GLY A 69 -0.30 -4.56 13.87
C GLY A 69 -0.02 -4.94 15.33
N GLY A 70 1.24 -4.86 15.80
CA GLY A 70 1.59 -4.84 17.22
C GLY A 70 1.56 -3.43 17.86
N ALA A 71 1.40 -2.38 17.06
CA ALA A 71 1.36 -0.99 17.48
C ALA A 71 0.44 -0.15 16.56
N ASP A 72 -0.76 0.14 17.07
CA ASP A 72 -1.66 1.26 16.69
C ASP A 72 -2.90 0.87 15.83
N LEU A 73 -4.13 0.75 16.37
CA LEU A 73 -5.00 1.75 17.03
C LEU A 73 -5.34 3.02 16.21
N SER A 74 -4.82 3.22 14.99
CA SER A 74 -5.14 4.38 14.14
C SER A 74 -6.17 4.12 13.05
N SER A 75 -6.65 2.88 12.92
CA SER A 75 -7.86 2.55 12.14
C SER A 75 -9.11 2.41 13.03
N VAL A 76 -9.11 2.97 14.23
CA VAL A 76 -10.36 3.16 14.97
C VAL A 76 -10.84 4.57 14.68
N THR A 77 -11.85 4.68 13.81
CA THR A 77 -12.60 5.93 13.64
C THR A 77 -13.00 6.43 15.04
N PRO A 78 -12.96 7.74 15.34
CA PRO A 78 -13.30 8.26 16.67
C PRO A 78 -14.68 7.78 17.15
N MET A 79 -15.58 7.47 16.21
CA MET A 79 -16.90 6.87 16.44
C MET A 79 -16.86 5.43 16.99
N GLU A 80 -15.89 4.63 16.56
CA GLU A 80 -15.75 3.22 16.95
C GLU A 80 -15.02 3.07 18.30
N LEU A 81 -14.13 4.02 18.62
CA LEU A 81 -13.50 4.15 19.95
C LEU A 81 -14.53 4.52 21.02
N HIS A 82 -15.46 5.43 20.67
CA HIS A 82 -16.56 5.81 21.56
C HIS A 82 -17.52 4.63 21.82
N ARG A 83 -17.89 3.90 20.77
CA ARG A 83 -18.78 2.74 20.87
C ARG A 83 -18.22 1.61 21.74
N LEU A 84 -16.91 1.37 21.66
CA LEU A 84 -16.21 0.41 22.52
C LEU A 84 -16.10 0.87 23.97
N ALA A 85 -16.00 2.17 24.23
CA ALA A 85 -15.98 2.72 25.58
C ALA A 85 -17.36 2.60 26.27
N GLU A 86 -18.46 2.82 25.54
CA GLU A 86 -19.82 2.64 26.07
C GLU A 86 -20.13 1.20 26.44
N LEU A 87 -19.75 0.24 25.59
CA LEU A 87 -19.96 -1.20 25.88
C LEU A 87 -19.22 -1.66 27.14
N ARG A 88 -18.03 -1.09 27.39
CA ARG A 88 -17.21 -1.45 28.55
C ARG A 88 -17.69 -0.83 29.85
N ALA A 89 -18.42 0.28 29.78
CA ALA A 89 -19.11 0.86 30.92
C ALA A 89 -20.36 0.05 31.31
N GLN A 90 -21.08 -0.51 30.32
CA GLN A 90 -22.25 -1.36 30.55
C GLN A 90 -21.94 -2.73 31.19
N GLU A 91 -20.73 -3.26 31.02
CA GLU A 91 -20.32 -4.52 31.68
C GLU A 91 -19.91 -4.35 33.15
N LEU A 92 -19.77 -3.11 33.64
CA LEU A 92 -19.32 -2.81 35.00
C LEU A 92 -20.43 -2.26 35.92
N GLU A 93 -21.68 -2.23 35.43
CA GLU A 93 -22.90 -2.07 36.22
C GLU A 93 -23.56 -3.43 36.52
#